data_AF-A0A3M1C7Y2-F1
#
_entry.id   AF-A0A3M1C7Y2-F1
#
_cell.length_a   1.000
_cell.length_b   1.000
_cell.length_c   1.000
_cell.angle_alpha   90.00
_cell.angle_beta   90.00
_cell.angle_gamma   90.00
#
_symmetry.space_group_name_H-M   'P 1'
#
loop_
_entity.id
_entity.type
_entity.pdbx_description
1 polymer ?
#
loop_
_entity_poly.entity_id
_entity_poly.type
_entity_poly.pdbx_seq_one_letter_code
_entity_poly.pdbx_strand_id
1 'polypeptide(L)'
;MRLVLAFLAAIGFAGGAAAGGSYPAVPAATGDPHPEGNDYWRLHHMDLLQHDRDKTVREGIRNLSPDDVAITASIGTCFDCHAVKDEQGEYVSFDDPRHFCRVCHDYAAVTIDCFECHRSTPANTTAYRTMAKPEDPDSIVAYLARLAQETSQ
;
A
#
# COMPACT_ATOMS: atom_id res chain seq x y z
N MET A 1 45.42 48.94 -26.82
CA MET A 1 45.70 47.76 -27.65
C MET A 1 45.84 46.55 -26.71
N ARG A 2 44.81 45.68 -26.71
CA ARG A 2 44.78 44.28 -26.25
C ARG A 2 45.07 43.94 -24.77
N LEU A 3 43.97 43.83 -24.03
CA LEU A 3 43.75 43.03 -22.81
C LEU A 3 44.07 41.55 -23.06
N VAL A 4 44.73 40.86 -22.12
CA VAL A 4 44.45 39.44 -21.77
C VAL A 4 44.83 39.19 -20.30
N LEU A 5 43.87 39.29 -19.39
CA LEU A 5 43.92 38.67 -18.06
C LEU A 5 43.28 37.28 -18.20
N ALA A 6 44.10 36.24 -18.18
CA ALA A 6 43.63 34.85 -18.16
C ALA A 6 43.18 34.49 -16.74
N PHE A 7 41.91 34.74 -16.42
CA PHE A 7 41.26 34.20 -15.23
C PHE A 7 40.82 32.76 -15.55
N LEU A 8 41.60 31.79 -15.11
CA LEU A 8 41.25 30.37 -15.13
C LEU A 8 40.12 30.13 -14.12
N ALA A 9 38.88 30.26 -14.58
CA ALA A 9 37.70 29.80 -13.86
C ALA A 9 37.69 28.27 -13.88
N ALA A 10 38.11 27.65 -12.79
CA ALA A 10 37.79 26.26 -12.51
C ALA A 10 36.29 26.17 -12.24
N ILE A 11 35.51 25.95 -13.31
CA ILE A 11 34.12 25.51 -13.20
C ILE A 11 34.19 24.07 -12.70
N GLY A 12 34.13 23.92 -11.38
CA GLY A 12 33.85 22.65 -10.74
C GLY A 12 32.49 22.18 -11.24
N PHE A 13 32.52 21.16 -12.08
CA PHE A 13 31.34 20.44 -12.55
C PHE A 13 30.64 19.89 -11.31
N ALA A 14 29.57 20.55 -10.88
CA ALA A 14 28.66 19.98 -9.90
C ALA A 14 28.11 18.71 -10.54
N GLY A 15 28.60 17.56 -10.10
CA GLY A 15 28.13 16.25 -10.52
C GLY A 15 26.61 16.24 -10.40
N GLY A 16 25.93 16.01 -11.51
CA GLY A 16 24.49 15.92 -11.55
C GLY A 16 24.03 14.92 -10.51
N ALA A 17 23.25 15.39 -9.54
CA ALA A 17 22.31 14.53 -8.88
C ALA A 17 21.50 13.88 -10.01
N ALA A 18 21.59 12.57 -10.15
CA ALA A 18 20.64 11.83 -10.95
C ALA A 18 19.26 12.25 -10.42
N ALA A 19 18.54 13.05 -11.20
CA ALA A 19 17.16 13.34 -10.93
C ALA A 19 16.46 11.99 -11.04
N GLY A 20 16.29 11.31 -9.90
CA GLY A 20 15.28 10.28 -9.79
C GLY A 20 14.02 10.89 -10.35
N GLY A 21 13.40 10.22 -11.32
CA GLY A 21 12.21 10.74 -12.00
C GLY A 21 11.14 11.13 -10.98
N SER A 22 10.07 11.76 -11.44
CA SER A 22 8.94 12.16 -10.58
C SER A 22 8.27 11.03 -9.81
N TYR A 23 8.70 9.78 -9.97
CA TYR A 23 8.15 8.59 -9.32
C TYR A 23 8.93 8.21 -8.07
N PRO A 24 8.26 7.62 -7.07
CA PRO A 24 8.94 7.12 -5.88
C PRO A 24 9.86 5.95 -6.24
N ALA A 25 10.89 5.74 -5.42
CA ALA A 25 11.83 4.62 -5.59
C ALA A 25 11.17 3.31 -5.14
N VAL A 26 10.63 2.54 -6.10
CA VAL A 26 9.95 1.26 -5.85
C VAL A 26 10.97 0.14 -5.61
N PRO A 27 10.88 -0.61 -4.48
CA PRO A 27 11.69 -1.80 -4.24
C PRO A 27 11.58 -2.82 -5.36
N ALA A 28 12.69 -3.45 -5.72
CA ALA A 28 12.70 -4.49 -6.72
C ALA A 28 11.99 -5.75 -6.20
N ALA A 29 11.15 -6.36 -7.02
CA ALA A 29 10.54 -7.64 -6.74
C ALA A 29 11.53 -8.79 -6.96
N THR A 30 11.34 -9.89 -6.23
CA THR A 30 12.03 -11.15 -6.47
C THR A 30 11.19 -12.01 -7.41
N GLY A 31 11.68 -12.31 -8.62
CA GLY A 31 10.95 -13.16 -9.57
C GLY A 31 11.03 -12.65 -10.99
N ASP A 32 10.31 -13.32 -11.89
CA ASP A 32 10.22 -12.91 -13.29
C ASP A 32 9.31 -11.68 -13.44
N PRO A 33 9.65 -10.74 -14.35
CA PRO A 33 8.80 -9.58 -14.61
C PRO A 33 7.41 -9.99 -15.12
N HIS A 34 6.39 -9.26 -14.68
CA HIS A 34 5.04 -9.37 -15.23
C HIS A 34 5.05 -9.11 -16.75
N PRO A 35 4.45 -10.00 -17.57
CA PRO A 35 4.42 -9.86 -19.03
C PRO A 35 3.80 -8.56 -19.52
N GLU A 36 2.85 -8.01 -18.76
CA GLU A 36 2.12 -6.77 -19.09
C GLU A 36 3.01 -5.51 -18.89
N GLY A 37 4.09 -5.64 -18.12
CA GLY A 37 5.03 -4.57 -17.83
C GLY A 37 4.56 -3.58 -16.75
N ASN A 38 5.51 -2.81 -16.23
CA ASN A 38 5.29 -1.95 -15.07
C ASN A 38 4.27 -0.82 -15.33
N ASP A 39 4.18 -0.31 -16.56
CA ASP A 39 3.28 0.80 -16.88
C ASP A 39 1.81 0.35 -16.89
N TYR A 40 1.53 -0.86 -17.36
CA TYR A 40 0.20 -1.47 -17.26
C TYR A 40 -0.22 -1.59 -15.80
N TRP A 41 0.63 -2.17 -14.95
CA TRP A 41 0.31 -2.34 -13.53
C TRP A 41 0.11 -0.99 -12.82
N ARG A 42 0.90 0.04 -13.11
CA ARG A 42 0.67 1.37 -12.51
C ARG A 42 -0.71 1.95 -12.86
N LEU A 43 -1.19 1.73 -14.08
CA LEU A 43 -2.48 2.26 -14.52
C LEU A 43 -3.66 1.41 -14.04
N HIS A 44 -3.50 0.09 -13.99
CA HIS A 44 -4.62 -0.85 -13.83
C HIS A 44 -4.66 -1.60 -12.49
N HIS A 45 -3.61 -1.51 -11.65
CA HIS A 45 -3.54 -2.27 -10.40
C HIS A 45 -4.78 -2.07 -9.52
N MET A 46 -5.26 -0.84 -9.32
CA MET A 46 -6.41 -0.62 -8.44
C MET A 46 -7.72 -1.21 -8.97
N ASP A 47 -7.92 -1.22 -10.29
CA ASP A 47 -9.13 -1.82 -10.87
C ASP A 47 -9.12 -3.34 -10.72
N LEU A 48 -7.96 -3.95 -10.95
CA LEU A 48 -7.74 -5.39 -10.77
C LEU A 48 -7.93 -5.80 -9.30
N LEU A 49 -7.36 -5.04 -8.36
CA LEU A 49 -7.49 -5.29 -6.92
C LEU A 49 -8.91 -5.08 -6.40
N GLN A 50 -9.65 -4.09 -6.94
CA GLN A 50 -11.06 -3.90 -6.58
C GLN A 50 -11.93 -5.05 -7.08
N HIS A 51 -11.68 -5.54 -8.29
CA HIS A 51 -12.37 -6.71 -8.81
C HIS A 51 -12.13 -7.93 -7.93
N ASP A 52 -10.87 -8.23 -7.59
CA ASP A 52 -10.53 -9.35 -6.71
C ASP A 52 -11.15 -9.19 -5.31
N ARG A 53 -11.08 -8.01 -4.70
CA ARG A 53 -11.72 -7.74 -3.40
C ARG A 53 -13.21 -8.03 -3.45
N ASP A 54 -13.91 -7.53 -4.44
CA ASP A 54 -15.36 -7.66 -4.51
C ASP A 54 -15.77 -9.12 -4.78
N LYS A 55 -15.08 -9.84 -5.67
CA LYS A 55 -15.32 -11.26 -5.93
C LYS A 55 -14.95 -12.16 -4.75
N THR A 56 -13.76 -12.00 -4.20
CA THR A 56 -13.21 -12.89 -3.18
C THR A 56 -13.80 -12.61 -1.80
N VAL A 57 -13.91 -11.34 -1.40
CA VAL A 57 -14.34 -10.95 -0.04
C VAL A 57 -15.85 -10.77 0.05
N ARG A 58 -16.47 -10.05 -0.90
CA ARG A 58 -17.91 -9.72 -0.81
C ARG A 58 -18.80 -10.82 -1.36
N GLU A 59 -18.41 -11.44 -2.48
CA GLU A 59 -19.20 -12.49 -3.13
C GLU A 59 -18.77 -13.91 -2.72
N GLY A 60 -17.59 -14.07 -2.09
CA GLY A 60 -17.09 -15.37 -1.61
C GLY A 60 -16.56 -16.30 -2.71
N ILE A 61 -16.29 -15.77 -3.91
CA ILE A 61 -15.82 -16.53 -5.06
C ILE A 61 -14.29 -16.63 -5.00
N ARG A 62 -13.77 -17.82 -4.66
CA ARG A 62 -12.31 -18.06 -4.52
C ARG A 62 -11.69 -18.85 -5.65
N ASN A 63 -12.51 -19.57 -6.40
CA ASN A 63 -12.08 -20.38 -7.54
C ASN A 63 -12.24 -19.57 -8.82
N LEU A 64 -11.58 -18.41 -8.90
CA LEU A 64 -11.39 -17.71 -10.17
C LEU A 64 -10.42 -18.59 -10.99
N SER A 65 -10.98 -19.67 -11.58
CA SER A 65 -10.22 -20.56 -12.46
C SER A 65 -9.74 -19.74 -13.65
N PRO A 66 -8.56 -20.05 -14.21
CA PRO A 66 -8.04 -19.37 -15.41
C PRO A 66 -9.03 -19.31 -16.59
N ASP A 67 -10.04 -20.18 -16.59
CA ASP A 67 -10.98 -20.42 -17.67
C ASP A 67 -12.18 -19.47 -17.71
N ASP A 68 -12.58 -18.87 -16.58
CA ASP A 68 -13.79 -18.04 -16.49
C ASP A 68 -13.49 -16.53 -16.56
N VAL A 69 -12.38 -16.08 -15.96
CA VAL A 69 -11.74 -14.77 -16.16
C VAL A 69 -10.27 -14.93 -15.74
N ALA A 70 -9.32 -14.70 -16.64
CA ALA A 70 -7.88 -14.86 -16.39
C ALA A 70 -7.29 -13.75 -15.49
N ILE A 71 -7.83 -13.55 -14.29
CA ILE A 71 -7.17 -12.72 -13.27
C ILE A 71 -6.46 -13.66 -12.30
N THR A 72 -5.23 -14.04 -12.64
CA THR A 72 -4.28 -14.72 -11.75
C THR A 72 -3.56 -13.73 -10.83
N ALA A 73 -4.28 -12.70 -10.37
CA ALA A 73 -3.73 -11.65 -9.52
C ALA A 73 -4.47 -11.66 -8.19
N SER A 74 -4.00 -12.52 -7.27
CA SER A 74 -4.41 -12.48 -5.87
C SER A 74 -3.51 -11.51 -5.12
N ILE A 75 -4.07 -10.68 -4.25
CA ILE A 75 -3.28 -9.85 -3.31
C ILE A 75 -2.25 -10.70 -2.55
N GLY A 76 -2.64 -11.92 -2.15
CA GLY A 76 -1.77 -12.83 -1.42
C GLY A 76 -0.54 -13.24 -2.23
N THR A 77 -0.72 -13.56 -3.51
CA THR A 77 0.39 -14.01 -4.38
C THR A 77 1.32 -12.88 -4.79
N CYS A 78 0.87 -11.62 -4.73
CA CYS A 78 1.75 -10.47 -4.98
C CYS A 78 2.90 -10.40 -3.95
N PHE A 79 2.64 -10.78 -2.68
CA PHE A 79 3.65 -10.76 -1.62
C PHE A 79 4.79 -11.77 -1.83
N ASP A 80 4.55 -12.84 -2.59
CA ASP A 80 5.59 -13.86 -2.86
C ASP A 80 6.83 -13.25 -3.53
N CYS A 81 6.64 -12.17 -4.31
CA CYS A 81 7.69 -11.49 -5.04
C CYS A 81 7.95 -10.06 -4.53
N HIS A 82 6.94 -9.36 -4.01
CA HIS A 82 7.04 -7.94 -3.66
C HIS A 82 7.30 -7.67 -2.17
N ALA A 83 7.37 -8.69 -1.32
CA ALA A 83 7.66 -8.50 0.10
C ALA A 83 9.11 -8.04 0.32
N VAL A 84 9.26 -6.90 0.99
CA VAL A 84 10.57 -6.29 1.27
C VAL A 84 11.14 -6.85 2.57
N LYS A 85 12.45 -7.13 2.56
CA LYS A 85 13.19 -7.60 3.73
C LYS A 85 14.14 -6.52 4.25
N ASP A 86 14.34 -6.51 5.57
CA ASP A 86 15.35 -5.68 6.23
C ASP A 86 16.76 -6.29 6.13
N GLU A 87 17.74 -5.65 6.77
CA GLU A 87 19.13 -6.08 6.77
C GLU A 87 19.36 -7.39 7.53
N GLN A 88 18.41 -7.80 8.38
CA GLN A 88 18.42 -9.07 9.11
C GLN A 88 17.76 -10.19 8.30
N GLY A 89 17.10 -9.85 7.17
CA GLY A 89 16.41 -10.79 6.30
C GLY A 89 14.95 -11.03 6.68
N GLU A 90 14.41 -10.26 7.62
CA GLU A 90 13.02 -10.33 8.06
C GLU A 90 12.13 -9.42 7.21
N TYR A 91 10.88 -9.82 7.02
CA TYR A 91 9.94 -9.00 6.23
C TYR A 91 9.51 -7.76 6.99
N VAL A 92 9.55 -6.61 6.32
CA VAL A 92 9.17 -5.33 6.92
C VAL A 92 7.65 -5.23 7.10
N SER A 93 7.22 -4.68 8.24
CA SER A 93 5.81 -4.41 8.50
C SER A 93 5.31 -3.20 7.70
N PHE A 94 3.99 -2.95 7.73
CA PHE A 94 3.40 -1.77 7.13
C PHE A 94 3.97 -0.45 7.72
N ASP A 95 4.42 -0.43 8.97
CA ASP A 95 4.97 0.79 9.59
C ASP A 95 6.30 1.23 8.95
N ASP A 96 7.02 0.31 8.30
CA ASP A 96 8.24 0.62 7.58
C ASP A 96 7.91 1.32 6.25
N PRO A 97 8.47 2.51 5.95
CA PRO A 97 8.25 3.21 4.68
C PRO A 97 8.76 2.45 3.45
N ARG A 98 9.61 1.43 3.64
CA ARG A 98 10.06 0.53 2.59
C ARG A 98 9.00 -0.52 2.21
N HIS A 99 7.92 -0.67 2.99
CA HIS A 99 6.84 -1.57 2.65
C HIS A 99 6.30 -1.26 1.24
N PHE A 100 6.29 -2.25 0.35
CA PHE A 100 6.06 -2.06 -1.09
C PHE A 100 4.82 -1.21 -1.40
N CYS A 101 3.69 -1.52 -0.78
CA CYS A 101 2.44 -0.81 -1.01
C CYS A 101 2.53 0.67 -0.58
N ARG A 102 3.28 0.99 0.47
CA ARG A 102 3.40 2.36 0.98
C ARG A 102 4.16 3.29 0.07
N VAL A 103 5.13 2.77 -0.68
CA VAL A 103 5.96 3.59 -1.56
C VAL A 103 5.11 4.41 -2.54
N CYS A 104 4.10 3.79 -3.13
CA CYS A 104 3.17 4.48 -4.05
C CYS A 104 2.01 5.15 -3.31
N HIS A 105 1.48 4.55 -2.25
CA HIS A 105 0.30 5.07 -1.56
C HIS A 105 0.61 6.32 -0.72
N ASP A 106 1.79 6.39 -0.10
CA ASP A 106 2.30 7.60 0.55
C ASP A 106 2.55 8.69 -0.49
N TYR A 107 3.18 8.33 -1.62
CA TYR A 107 3.46 9.26 -2.72
C TYR A 107 2.18 9.86 -3.34
N ALA A 108 1.17 9.02 -3.57
CA ALA A 108 -0.11 9.44 -4.16
C ALA A 108 -1.11 9.98 -3.12
N ALA A 109 -0.74 10.00 -1.83
CA ALA A 109 -1.60 10.40 -0.71
C ALA A 109 -2.95 9.66 -0.68
N VAL A 110 -2.91 8.35 -0.94
CA VAL A 110 -4.10 7.47 -0.94
C VAL A 110 -3.98 6.40 0.14
N THR A 111 -5.07 6.15 0.83
CA THR A 111 -5.12 5.17 1.92
C THR A 111 -5.52 3.79 1.39
N ILE A 112 -4.91 2.73 1.92
CA ILE A 112 -5.29 1.32 1.70
C ILE A 112 -6.12 0.86 2.89
N ASP A 113 -7.14 0.03 2.67
CA ASP A 113 -7.91 -0.57 3.77
C ASP A 113 -8.42 -1.97 3.36
N CYS A 114 -8.08 -3.04 4.10
CA CYS A 114 -8.99 -3.64 5.10
C CYS A 114 -8.39 -3.76 6.54
N PHE A 115 -7.68 -2.74 7.01
CA PHE A 115 -7.05 -2.65 8.34
C PHE A 115 -5.76 -1.82 8.30
N GLU A 116 -4.96 -2.24 7.35
CA GLU A 116 -3.51 -2.39 7.26
C GLU A 116 -3.39 -3.49 6.18
N CYS A 117 -2.36 -4.31 6.22
CA CYS A 117 -2.45 -5.70 5.79
C CYS A 117 -2.87 -6.63 6.97
N HIS A 118 -3.97 -6.29 7.69
CA HIS A 118 -4.64 -6.99 8.82
C HIS A 118 -3.84 -7.24 10.16
N ARG A 119 -3.70 -6.20 11.03
CA ARG A 119 -3.23 -6.10 12.46
C ARG A 119 -2.51 -7.26 13.17
N SER A 120 -1.24 -7.05 13.56
CA SER A 120 -0.55 -7.84 14.61
C SER A 120 -0.66 -7.25 16.02
N THR A 121 -0.87 -5.93 16.18
CA THR A 121 -1.15 -5.23 17.46
C THR A 121 -1.76 -3.83 17.19
N PRO A 122 -2.41 -3.17 18.18
CA PRO A 122 -2.96 -1.83 18.00
C PRO A 122 -1.85 -0.78 17.85
N ALA A 123 -1.96 0.11 16.86
CA ALA A 123 -1.14 1.31 16.78
C ALA A 123 -1.32 2.15 18.05
N ASN A 124 -0.22 2.65 18.61
CA ASN A 124 -0.21 3.54 19.79
C ASN A 124 -0.67 4.97 19.44
N THR A 125 -1.58 5.09 18.48
CA THR A 125 -2.30 6.31 18.15
C THR A 125 -3.66 6.22 18.80
N THR A 126 -4.05 7.25 19.54
CA THR A 126 -5.30 7.40 20.30
C THR A 126 -6.59 7.30 19.44
N ALA A 127 -6.49 6.89 18.18
CA ALA A 127 -7.53 6.90 17.15
C ALA A 127 -8.35 5.60 17.03
N TYR A 128 -8.07 4.55 17.80
CA TYR A 128 -8.95 3.37 17.88
C TYR A 128 -9.52 3.20 19.30
N ARG A 129 -10.37 4.13 19.72
CA ARG A 129 -11.39 3.83 20.74
C ARG A 129 -12.58 3.14 20.05
N THR A 130 -12.36 1.95 19.49
CA THR A 130 -13.45 1.08 18.99
C THR A 130 -14.19 0.35 20.10
N MET A 131 -13.83 0.56 21.36
CA MET A 131 -14.66 0.19 22.49
C MET A 131 -15.02 1.49 23.22
N ALA A 132 -16.11 2.13 22.75
CA ALA A 132 -16.84 3.04 23.60
C ALA A 132 -17.14 2.29 24.91
N LYS A 133 -16.90 2.95 26.05
CA LYS A 133 -17.11 2.33 27.35
C LYS A 133 -18.58 1.93 27.51
N PRO A 134 -18.92 1.00 28.40
CA PRO A 134 -20.32 0.58 28.58
C PRO A 134 -21.30 1.73 28.85
N GLU A 135 -20.82 2.82 29.44
CA GLU A 135 -21.57 4.05 29.70
C GLU A 135 -21.73 4.98 28.49
N ASP A 136 -20.98 4.77 27.41
CA ASP A 136 -21.04 5.59 26.21
C ASP A 136 -22.27 5.20 25.36
N PRO A 137 -22.99 6.18 24.79
CA PRO A 137 -24.19 5.95 23.99
C PRO A 137 -23.92 5.17 22.69
N ASP A 138 -22.69 5.23 22.18
CA ASP A 138 -22.24 4.50 20.98
C ASP A 138 -21.66 3.12 21.31
N SER A 139 -21.79 2.65 22.55
CA SER A 139 -21.31 1.33 22.96
C SER A 139 -22.17 0.21 22.39
N ILE A 140 -21.54 -0.95 22.18
CA ILE A 140 -22.25 -2.17 21.78
C ILE A 140 -23.35 -2.55 22.79
N VAL A 141 -23.15 -2.23 24.08
CA VAL A 141 -24.16 -2.48 25.13
C VAL A 141 -25.40 -1.61 24.90
N ALA A 142 -25.22 -0.32 24.63
CA ALA A 142 -26.33 0.59 24.34
C ALA A 142 -27.08 0.18 23.04
N TYR A 143 -26.35 -0.23 22.01
CA TYR A 143 -26.94 -0.73 20.76
C TYR A 143 -27.79 -1.99 20.97
N LEU A 144 -27.25 -2.99 21.66
CA LEU A 144 -27.96 -4.24 21.96
C LEU A 144 -29.20 -4.00 22.83
N ALA A 145 -29.13 -3.06 23.78
CA ALA A 145 -30.29 -2.66 24.57
C ALA A 145 -31.40 -2.02 23.74
N ARG A 146 -31.05 -1.16 22.78
CA ARG A 146 -32.02 -0.57 21.83
C ARG A 146 -32.66 -1.64 20.95
N LEU A 147 -31.86 -2.54 20.39
CA LEU A 147 -32.38 -3.64 19.58
C LEU A 147 -33.35 -4.53 20.37
N ALA A 148 -33.06 -4.82 21.64
CA ALA A 148 -33.95 -5.61 22.49
C ALA A 148 -35.29 -4.90 22.74
N GLN A 149 -35.30 -3.56 22.81
CA GLN A 149 -36.52 -2.76 22.96
C GLN A 149 -37.33 -2.65 21.66
N GLU A 150 -36.65 -2.58 20.51
CA GLU A 150 -37.30 -2.55 19.19
C GLU A 150 -37.89 -3.91 18.81
N THR A 151 -37.24 -5.00 19.22
CA THR A 151 -37.69 -6.38 18.92
C THR A 151 -38.75 -6.91 19.88
N SER A 152 -39.03 -6.19 20.97
CA SER A 152 -40.08 -6.52 21.94
C SER A 152 -41.37 -5.71 21.76
N GLN A 153 -41.44 -4.87 20.72
CA GLN A 153 -42.64 -4.16 20.27
C GLN A 153 -43.25 -4.88 19.06
#